data_AF-A0A941KG09-F1
#
_entry.id   AF-A0A941KG09-F1
#
_cell.length_a   1.000
_cell.length_b   1.000
_cell.length_c   1.000
_cell.angle_alpha   90.00
_cell.angle_beta   90.00
_cell.angle_gamma   90.00
#
_symmetry.space_group_name_H-M   'P 1'
#
loop_
_entity.id
_entity.type
_entity.pdbx_description
1 polymer ?
#
loop_
_entity_poly.entity_id
_entity_poly.type
_entity_poly.pdbx_seq_one_letter_code
_entity_poly.pdbx_strand_id
1 'polypeptide(L)'
;MSDTTELSLLPDAKDLPAVFTEAGKLDELITSIEERVKSEVIDVTTPKGRKAATSLAAKVSSSKVLIEKTAKDLTEDWRQKTANVNALKKSAVERLEKLRDDTKAPVKEWEEKEEARVRAILQLMLTFDTDQLNAAASSEELQALIDKITAVEVTEETFQEKTEEAEALKAEALKVYGAHLQTAQQREENERELAALRAEKEERERQDRERAEKEAAAKAEEERKAREAEEKARREQEAKEAQERAAKEAEARAEQQRQEAEARHARELEEAKRREDEAAQRERDRIAQEQREKEEAEAAALADAENRQRVKATIVTALGKVEPRSVAGMVEAMMAGEIPHVKVYLDG
;
A
#
# COMPACT_ATOMS: atom_id res chain seq x y z
N MET A 1 126.25 89.38 1.46
CA MET A 1 124.87 89.19 1.93
C MET A 1 124.00 89.05 0.69
N SER A 2 123.74 87.82 0.26
CA SER A 2 122.82 87.55 -0.84
C SER A 2 121.48 87.23 -0.22
N ASP A 3 120.51 88.13 -0.39
CA ASP A 3 119.12 87.89 -0.06
C ASP A 3 118.69 86.56 -0.66
N THR A 4 118.47 85.58 0.20
CA THR A 4 117.86 84.30 -0.19
C THR A 4 116.37 84.49 0.03
N THR A 5 115.72 85.24 -0.88
CA THR A 5 114.27 85.27 -0.95
C THR A 5 113.82 83.84 -1.23
N GLU A 6 113.19 83.19 -0.24
CA GLU A 6 112.70 81.82 -0.39
C GLU A 6 111.67 81.75 -1.53
N LEU A 7 112.08 81.20 -2.67
CA LEU A 7 111.19 80.97 -3.81
C LEU A 7 110.08 79.99 -3.39
N SER A 8 108.83 80.46 -3.29
CA SER A 8 107.63 79.63 -3.14
C SER A 8 107.10 79.23 -4.53
N LEU A 9 106.84 77.93 -4.72
CA LEU A 9 106.30 77.39 -5.97
C LEU A 9 104.76 77.33 -5.99
N LEU A 10 104.10 77.43 -4.83
CA LEU A 10 102.64 77.34 -4.72
C LEU A 10 102.02 78.67 -4.27
N PRO A 11 100.73 78.91 -4.60
CA PRO A 11 99.94 79.96 -3.96
C PRO A 11 99.76 79.69 -2.46
N ASP A 12 99.18 80.64 -1.75
CA ASP A 12 98.83 80.44 -0.34
C ASP A 12 97.98 79.17 -0.18
N ALA A 13 98.24 78.39 0.87
CA ALA A 13 97.59 77.10 1.10
C ALA A 13 96.05 77.19 1.16
N LYS A 14 95.51 78.36 1.52
CA LYS A 14 94.07 78.66 1.55
C LYS A 14 93.42 78.75 0.16
N ASP A 15 94.21 79.09 -0.87
CA ASP A 15 93.74 79.32 -2.25
C ASP A 15 93.92 78.06 -3.11
N LEU A 16 94.75 77.12 -2.65
CA LEU A 16 95.02 75.86 -3.33
C LEU A 16 93.79 74.97 -3.57
N PRO A 17 92.75 74.90 -2.69
CA PRO A 17 91.54 74.13 -2.97
C PRO A 17 90.79 74.57 -4.22
N ALA A 18 90.80 75.88 -4.55
CA ALA A 18 90.05 76.43 -5.69
C ALA A 18 90.55 75.90 -7.05
N VAL A 19 91.83 75.51 -7.13
CA VAL A 19 92.42 74.99 -8.38
C VAL A 19 91.83 73.64 -8.81
N PHE A 20 91.17 72.93 -7.89
CA PHE A 20 90.50 71.65 -8.15
C PHE A 20 89.03 71.79 -8.53
N THR A 21 88.42 72.95 -8.31
CA THR A 21 87.00 73.19 -8.60
C THR A 21 86.77 73.95 -9.90
N GLU A 22 87.79 74.66 -10.39
CA GLU A 22 87.75 75.44 -11.61
C GLU A 22 88.51 74.73 -12.75
N ALA A 23 87.88 74.63 -13.92
CA ALA A 23 88.48 73.98 -15.07
C ALA A 23 89.77 74.70 -15.52
N GLY A 24 90.85 73.93 -15.75
CA GLY A 24 92.14 74.43 -16.25
C GLY A 24 93.05 75.10 -15.21
N LYS A 25 92.58 75.39 -13.99
CA LYS A 25 93.40 76.08 -12.96
C LYS A 25 94.55 75.25 -12.43
N LEU A 26 94.37 73.93 -12.30
CA LEU A 26 95.45 73.04 -11.93
C LEU A 26 96.55 73.02 -13.00
N ASP A 27 96.19 73.01 -14.27
CA ASP A 27 97.14 73.02 -15.39
C ASP A 27 97.89 74.37 -15.47
N GLU A 28 97.20 75.49 -15.26
CA GLU A 28 97.81 76.82 -15.14
C GLU A 28 98.83 76.87 -13.99
N LEU A 29 98.49 76.30 -12.82
CA LEU A 29 99.38 76.24 -11.67
C LEU A 29 100.61 75.37 -11.94
N ILE A 30 100.42 74.19 -12.53
CA ILE A 30 101.53 73.28 -12.89
C ILE A 30 102.45 73.98 -13.91
N THR A 31 101.88 74.63 -14.92
CA THR A 31 102.63 75.40 -15.92
C THR A 31 103.47 76.50 -15.25
N SER A 32 102.89 77.25 -14.30
CA SER A 32 103.63 78.28 -13.56
C SER A 32 104.78 77.70 -12.72
N ILE A 33 104.59 76.53 -12.10
CA ILE A 33 105.66 75.83 -11.37
C ILE A 33 106.78 75.43 -12.33
N GLU A 34 106.45 74.86 -13.49
CA GLU A 34 107.44 74.44 -14.49
C GLU A 34 108.25 75.64 -15.01
N GLU A 35 107.59 76.74 -15.34
CA GLU A 35 108.26 77.97 -15.81
C GLU A 35 109.22 78.53 -14.76
N ARG A 36 108.80 78.57 -13.48
CA ARG A 36 109.65 79.01 -12.36
C ARG A 36 110.85 78.11 -12.11
N VAL A 37 110.70 76.80 -12.31
CA VAL A 37 111.81 75.84 -12.16
C VAL A 37 112.79 75.97 -13.32
N LYS A 38 112.31 76.16 -14.56
CA LYS A 38 113.14 76.29 -15.77
C LYS A 38 113.93 77.61 -15.81
N SER A 39 113.43 78.67 -15.18
CA SER A 39 114.10 79.98 -15.16
C SER A 39 115.28 80.09 -14.18
N GLU A 40 115.38 79.17 -13.21
CA GLU A 40 116.46 79.16 -12.23
C GLU A 40 117.77 78.60 -12.82
N VAL A 41 118.78 79.45 -12.98
CA VAL A 41 120.10 79.06 -13.53
C VAL A 41 120.99 78.51 -12.41
N ILE A 42 121.20 77.19 -12.37
CA ILE A 42 121.97 76.50 -11.32
C ILE A 42 123.25 75.88 -11.88
N ASP A 43 124.42 76.33 -11.40
CA ASP A 43 125.72 75.74 -11.77
C ASP A 43 126.05 74.48 -10.96
N VAL A 44 125.65 73.33 -11.50
CA VAL A 44 125.86 72.00 -10.91
C VAL A 44 127.31 71.54 -10.88
N THR A 45 128.26 72.26 -11.52
CA THR A 45 129.69 71.93 -11.42
C THR A 45 130.24 72.26 -10.03
N THR A 46 129.60 73.19 -9.32
CA THR A 46 129.96 73.56 -7.94
C THR A 46 129.18 72.78 -6.87
N PRO A 47 129.76 72.53 -5.69
CA PRO A 47 129.04 71.95 -4.55
C PRO A 47 127.81 72.77 -4.12
N LYS A 48 127.87 74.11 -4.27
CA LYS A 48 126.77 75.02 -3.92
C LYS A 48 125.59 74.87 -4.90
N GLY A 49 125.85 74.81 -6.20
CA GLY A 49 124.80 74.64 -7.20
C GLY A 49 124.15 73.25 -7.13
N ARG A 50 124.90 72.18 -6.86
CA ARG A 50 124.27 70.86 -6.61
C ARG A 50 123.31 70.88 -5.43
N LYS A 51 123.67 71.55 -4.33
CA LYS A 51 122.76 71.73 -3.18
C LYS A 51 121.51 72.57 -3.55
N ALA A 52 121.68 73.61 -4.36
CA ALA A 52 120.56 74.41 -4.85
C ALA A 52 119.60 73.59 -5.74
N ALA A 53 120.13 72.74 -6.64
CA ALA A 53 119.32 71.83 -7.47
C ALA A 53 118.52 70.83 -6.62
N THR A 54 119.16 70.23 -5.61
CA THR A 54 118.46 69.35 -4.66
C THR A 54 117.37 70.10 -3.90
N SER A 55 117.63 71.34 -3.47
CA SER A 55 116.63 72.16 -2.80
C SER A 55 115.44 72.49 -3.70
N LEU A 56 115.66 72.82 -4.98
CA LEU A 56 114.59 73.11 -5.93
C LEU A 56 113.74 71.86 -6.22
N ALA A 57 114.38 70.69 -6.39
CA ALA A 57 113.68 69.41 -6.56
C ALA A 57 112.86 69.02 -5.31
N ALA A 58 113.38 69.29 -4.11
CA ALA A 58 112.65 69.08 -2.86
C ALA A 58 111.41 69.99 -2.76
N LYS A 59 111.50 71.24 -3.23
CA LYS A 59 110.36 72.16 -3.33
C LYS A 59 109.30 71.64 -4.30
N VAL A 60 109.67 71.17 -5.49
CA VAL A 60 108.74 70.57 -6.46
C VAL A 60 108.03 69.35 -5.85
N SER A 61 108.79 68.47 -5.18
CA SER A 61 108.22 67.30 -4.50
C SER A 61 107.26 67.69 -3.38
N SER A 62 107.59 68.73 -2.61
CA SER A 62 106.71 69.28 -1.57
C SER A 62 105.43 69.88 -2.17
N SER A 63 105.53 70.57 -3.31
CA SER A 63 104.37 71.12 -4.02
C SER A 63 103.42 70.02 -4.49
N LYS A 64 103.95 68.94 -5.10
CA LYS A 64 103.18 67.76 -5.49
C LYS A 64 102.43 67.16 -4.30
N VAL A 65 103.14 66.93 -3.18
CA VAL A 65 102.53 66.36 -1.97
C VAL A 65 101.40 67.25 -1.43
N LEU A 66 101.57 68.58 -1.47
CA LEU A 66 100.54 69.50 -1.01
C LEU A 66 99.31 69.51 -1.94
N ILE A 67 99.52 69.45 -3.26
CA ILE A 67 98.46 69.28 -4.27
C ILE A 67 97.69 67.96 -4.02
N GLU A 68 98.39 66.83 -3.90
CA GLU A 68 97.77 65.51 -3.62
C GLU A 68 96.99 65.51 -2.30
N LYS A 69 97.56 66.07 -1.24
CA LYS A 69 96.90 66.20 0.07
C LYS A 69 95.63 67.04 -0.03
N THR A 70 95.69 68.18 -0.72
CA THR A 70 94.55 69.10 -0.88
C THR A 70 93.41 68.45 -1.68
N ALA A 71 93.73 67.72 -2.76
CA ALA A 71 92.74 66.94 -3.51
C ALA A 71 92.08 65.88 -2.63
N LYS A 72 92.88 65.14 -1.86
CA LYS A 72 92.38 64.10 -0.94
C LYS A 72 91.43 64.70 0.10
N ASP A 73 91.85 65.77 0.77
CA ASP A 73 91.08 66.45 1.82
C ASP A 73 89.75 67.00 1.25
N LEU A 74 89.75 67.56 0.03
CA LEU A 74 88.53 68.00 -0.66
C LEU A 74 87.58 66.84 -0.97
N THR A 75 88.08 65.74 -1.56
CA THR A 75 87.21 64.60 -1.88
C THR A 75 86.65 63.92 -0.63
N GLU A 76 87.39 63.95 0.47
CA GLU A 76 86.91 63.45 1.76
C GLU A 76 85.80 64.34 2.32
N ASP A 77 85.98 65.67 2.33
CA ASP A 77 84.93 66.63 2.71
C ASP A 77 83.67 66.48 1.83
N TRP A 78 83.82 66.31 0.51
CA TRP A 78 82.70 66.06 -0.39
C TRP A 78 81.97 64.76 -0.06
N ARG A 79 82.69 63.65 0.16
CA ARG A 79 82.08 62.37 0.56
C ARG A 79 81.31 62.52 1.87
N GLN A 80 81.87 63.22 2.85
CA GLN A 80 81.20 63.46 4.13
C GLN A 80 79.95 64.33 3.97
N LYS A 81 80.01 65.41 3.18
CA LYS A 81 78.84 66.25 2.86
C LYS A 81 77.75 65.45 2.14
N THR A 82 78.11 64.67 1.12
CA THR A 82 77.16 63.80 0.40
C THR A 82 76.55 62.75 1.32
N ALA A 83 77.34 62.11 2.17
CA ALA A 83 76.85 61.13 3.15
C ALA A 83 75.87 61.78 4.14
N ASN A 84 76.20 62.96 4.67
CA ASN A 84 75.34 63.70 5.58
C ASN A 84 74.01 64.10 4.92
N VAL A 85 74.05 64.66 3.71
CA VAL A 85 72.83 65.03 2.96
C VAL A 85 71.96 63.80 2.70
N ASN A 86 72.55 62.66 2.32
CA ASN A 86 71.79 61.43 2.11
C ASN A 86 71.16 60.89 3.41
N ALA A 87 71.86 60.96 4.54
CA ALA A 87 71.33 60.56 5.84
C ALA A 87 70.18 61.46 6.29
N LEU A 88 70.34 62.79 6.16
CA LEU A 88 69.29 63.76 6.47
C LEU A 88 68.08 63.60 5.56
N LYS A 89 68.29 63.39 4.25
CA LYS A 89 67.22 63.10 3.29
C LYS A 89 66.45 61.84 3.68
N LYS A 90 67.14 60.74 4.01
CA LYS A 90 66.50 59.49 4.43
C LYS A 90 65.65 59.72 5.69
N SER A 91 66.22 60.36 6.71
CA SER A 91 65.51 60.71 7.93
C SER A 91 64.28 61.60 7.67
N ALA A 92 64.40 62.59 6.78
CA ALA A 92 63.29 63.47 6.41
C ALA A 92 62.17 62.71 5.71
N VAL A 93 62.49 61.83 4.75
CA VAL A 93 61.51 61.00 4.04
C VAL A 93 60.77 60.09 5.02
N GLU A 94 61.49 59.33 5.85
CA GLU A 94 60.89 58.43 6.84
C GLU A 94 59.95 59.17 7.82
N ARG A 95 60.37 60.37 8.28
CA ARG A 95 59.54 61.20 9.16
C ARG A 95 58.29 61.73 8.48
N LEU A 96 58.39 62.15 7.21
CA LEU A 96 57.25 62.66 6.45
C LEU A 96 56.28 61.55 6.04
N GLU A 97 56.78 60.34 5.72
CA GLU A 97 55.95 59.15 5.49
C GLU A 97 55.18 58.76 6.74
N LYS A 98 55.86 58.67 7.90
CA LYS A 98 55.19 58.41 9.18
C LYS A 98 54.15 59.48 9.50
N LEU A 99 54.47 60.76 9.30
CA LEU A 99 53.51 61.84 9.54
C LEU A 99 52.29 61.73 8.62
N ARG A 100 52.48 61.41 7.34
CA ARG A 100 51.37 61.16 6.40
C ARG A 100 50.48 60.03 6.89
N ASP A 101 51.08 58.92 7.31
CA ASP A 101 50.34 57.72 7.73
C ASP A 101 49.60 57.97 9.05
N ASP A 102 50.27 58.56 10.04
CA ASP A 102 49.65 58.98 11.30
C ASP A 102 48.50 59.98 11.08
N THR A 103 48.64 60.89 10.11
CA THR A 103 47.58 61.87 9.77
C THR A 103 46.38 61.20 9.10
N LYS A 104 46.60 60.12 8.33
CA LYS A 104 45.52 59.36 7.66
C LYS A 104 44.85 58.33 8.55
N ALA A 105 45.55 57.84 9.57
CA ALA A 105 45.04 56.76 10.43
C ALA A 105 43.65 57.07 11.06
N PRO A 106 43.38 58.27 11.62
CA PRO A 106 42.06 58.56 12.19
C PRO A 106 40.93 58.55 11.17
N VAL A 107 41.18 58.98 9.93
CA VAL A 107 40.18 58.95 8.86
C VAL A 107 39.86 57.51 8.50
N LYS A 108 40.88 56.66 8.35
CA LYS A 108 40.70 55.24 8.06
C LYS A 108 39.93 54.53 9.17
N GLU A 109 40.28 54.79 10.44
CA GLU A 109 39.55 54.24 11.59
C GLU A 109 38.09 54.70 11.63
N TRP A 110 37.81 55.95 11.25
CA TRP A 110 36.45 56.46 11.15
C TRP A 110 35.68 55.81 9.99
N GLU A 111 36.28 55.69 8.81
CA GLU A 111 35.66 55.02 7.64
C GLU A 111 35.31 53.56 7.95
N GLU A 112 36.20 52.81 8.61
CA GLU A 112 35.94 51.42 9.02
C GLU A 112 34.80 51.32 10.05
N LYS A 113 34.76 52.23 11.04
CA LYS A 113 33.67 52.29 12.02
C LYS A 113 32.35 52.68 11.38
N GLU A 114 32.38 53.61 10.44
CA GLU A 114 31.20 54.09 9.73
C GLU A 114 30.62 53.01 8.80
N GLU A 115 31.48 52.30 8.07
CA GLU A 115 31.05 51.15 7.27
C GLU A 115 30.44 50.04 8.16
N ALA A 116 31.07 49.74 9.29
CA ALA A 116 30.54 48.77 10.25
C ALA A 116 29.20 49.20 10.83
N ARG A 117 29.04 50.49 11.16
CA ARG A 117 27.79 51.09 11.64
C ARG A 117 26.67 50.92 10.61
N VAL A 118 26.91 51.39 9.38
CA VAL A 118 25.93 51.29 8.28
C VAL A 118 25.57 49.83 7.98
N ARG A 119 26.55 48.92 7.97
CA ARG A 119 26.32 47.48 7.76
C ARG A 119 25.43 46.88 8.86
N ALA A 120 25.64 47.25 10.13
CA ALA A 120 24.82 46.78 11.23
C ALA A 120 23.35 47.23 11.09
N ILE A 121 23.13 48.48 10.68
CA ILE A 121 21.79 49.02 10.40
C ILE A 121 21.12 48.23 9.27
N LEU A 122 21.81 48.05 8.14
CA LEU A 122 21.28 47.28 7.01
C LEU A 122 20.96 45.83 7.39
N GLN A 123 21.80 45.20 8.21
CA GLN A 123 21.56 43.84 8.70
C GLN A 123 20.31 43.75 9.59
N LEU A 124 20.04 44.76 10.42
CA LEU A 124 18.80 44.82 11.19
C LEU A 124 17.58 44.98 10.27
N MET A 125 17.67 45.83 9.24
CA MET A 125 16.60 46.04 8.27
C MET A 125 16.22 44.76 7.50
N LEU A 126 17.15 43.83 7.28
CA LEU A 126 16.85 42.51 6.70
C LEU A 126 15.86 41.69 7.55
N THR A 127 15.68 42.01 8.83
CA THR A 127 14.64 41.37 9.65
C THR A 127 13.23 41.65 9.12
N PHE A 128 13.07 42.77 8.40
CA PHE A 128 11.81 43.20 7.78
C PHE A 128 11.67 42.74 6.33
N ASP A 129 12.59 41.91 5.82
CA ASP A 129 12.48 41.34 4.49
C ASP A 129 11.21 40.47 4.39
N THR A 130 10.36 40.76 3.41
CA THR A 130 9.08 40.09 3.17
C THR A 130 9.24 38.72 2.52
N ASP A 131 10.42 38.40 2.00
CA ASP A 131 10.66 37.15 1.27
C ASP A 131 11.10 35.98 2.18
N GLN A 132 11.23 36.18 3.50
CA GLN A 132 11.68 35.14 4.44
C GLN A 132 10.71 33.95 4.52
N LEU A 133 9.41 34.23 4.53
CA LEU A 133 8.33 33.23 4.59
C LEU A 133 7.20 33.64 3.64
N ASN A 134 6.32 32.70 3.32
CA ASN A 134 5.11 32.96 2.55
C ASN A 134 3.90 32.27 3.22
N ALA A 135 2.71 32.44 2.63
CA ALA A 135 1.47 31.85 3.14
C ALA A 135 1.45 30.31 3.24
N ALA A 136 2.43 29.60 2.66
CA ALA A 136 2.52 28.15 2.80
C ALA A 136 3.14 27.71 4.15
N ALA A 137 3.88 28.57 4.84
CA ALA A 137 4.40 28.31 6.18
C ALA A 137 3.29 28.04 7.20
N SER A 138 3.63 27.45 8.34
CA SER A 138 2.65 27.24 9.43
C SER A 138 2.27 28.55 10.10
N SER A 139 1.08 28.58 10.72
CA SER A 139 0.63 29.75 11.50
C SER A 139 1.59 30.06 12.66
N GLU A 140 2.21 29.04 13.26
CA GLU A 140 3.19 29.18 14.34
C GLU A 140 4.49 29.86 13.87
N GLU A 141 5.05 29.42 12.73
CA GLU A 141 6.27 30.04 12.16
C GLU A 141 6.03 31.50 11.77
N LEU A 142 4.87 31.80 11.17
CA LEU A 142 4.49 33.15 10.78
C LEU A 142 4.29 34.05 12.01
N GLN A 143 3.65 33.54 13.06
CA GLN A 143 3.49 34.28 14.32
C GLN A 143 4.84 34.57 14.97
N ALA A 144 5.74 33.59 15.01
CA ALA A 144 7.09 33.77 15.57
C ALA A 144 7.90 34.84 14.81
N LEU A 145 7.77 34.89 13.48
CA LEU A 145 8.41 35.93 12.68
C LEU A 145 7.78 37.31 12.92
N ILE A 146 6.45 37.40 13.02
CA ILE A 146 5.74 38.64 13.37
C ILE A 146 6.19 39.14 14.75
N ASP A 147 6.31 38.27 15.74
CA ASP A 147 6.76 38.63 17.08
C ASP A 147 8.20 39.15 17.05
N LYS A 148 9.09 38.49 16.30
CA LYS A 148 10.47 38.93 16.08
C LYS A 148 10.52 40.31 15.43
N ILE A 149 9.75 40.55 14.37
CA ILE A 149 9.68 41.86 13.69
C ILE A 149 9.14 42.92 14.63
N THR A 150 8.09 42.59 15.39
CA THR A 150 7.44 43.50 16.34
C THR A 150 8.42 43.93 17.43
N ALA A 151 9.23 43.00 17.94
CA ALA A 151 10.22 43.23 18.99
C ALA A 151 11.39 44.14 18.58
N VAL A 152 11.64 44.33 17.28
CA VAL A 152 12.67 45.28 16.84
C VAL A 152 12.17 46.71 17.01
N GLU A 153 12.67 47.43 18.00
CA GLU A 153 12.38 48.86 18.17
C GLU A 153 13.08 49.68 17.09
N VAL A 154 12.29 50.38 16.27
CA VAL A 154 12.81 51.29 15.26
C VAL A 154 12.89 52.67 15.89
N THR A 155 14.10 53.11 16.20
CA THR A 155 14.38 54.41 16.83
C THR A 155 15.49 55.13 16.07
N GLU A 156 15.53 56.46 16.18
CA GLU A 156 16.62 57.27 15.61
C GLU A 156 18.00 56.86 16.15
N GLU A 157 18.09 56.35 17.38
CA GLU A 157 19.34 55.86 17.97
C GLU A 157 19.88 54.62 17.24
N THR A 158 18.98 53.68 16.91
CA THR A 158 19.36 52.38 16.33
C THR A 158 19.51 52.44 14.82
N PHE A 159 18.64 53.17 14.12
CA PHE A 159 18.59 53.19 12.65
C PHE A 159 19.04 54.52 12.03
N GLN A 160 19.18 55.59 12.82
CA GLN A 160 19.76 56.87 12.40
C GLN A 160 19.14 57.38 11.08
N GLU A 161 19.95 57.61 10.04
CA GLU A 161 19.49 58.10 8.74
C GLU A 161 18.54 57.13 8.00
N LYS A 162 18.43 55.88 8.46
CA LYS A 162 17.55 54.84 7.92
C LYS A 162 16.27 54.63 8.72
N THR A 163 16.00 55.45 9.74
CA THR A 163 14.83 55.26 10.62
C THR A 163 13.52 55.25 9.85
N GLU A 164 13.26 56.25 9.01
CA GLU A 164 12.01 56.30 8.21
C GLU A 164 11.87 55.11 7.25
N GLU A 165 12.98 54.68 6.63
CA GLU A 165 12.99 53.51 5.74
C GLU A 165 12.72 52.22 6.51
N ALA A 166 13.32 52.07 7.70
CA ALA A 166 13.11 50.93 8.57
C ALA A 166 11.68 50.87 9.12
N GLU A 167 11.07 52.01 9.46
CA GLU A 167 9.65 52.09 9.86
C GLU A 167 8.73 51.64 8.72
N ALA A 168 8.98 52.12 7.51
CA ALA A 168 8.20 51.74 6.32
C ALA A 168 8.33 50.24 6.03
N LEU A 169 9.55 49.69 6.07
CA LEU A 169 9.79 48.26 5.87
C LEU A 169 9.14 47.41 6.97
N LYS A 170 9.26 47.81 8.24
CA LYS A 170 8.62 47.11 9.37
C LYS A 170 7.10 47.09 9.20
N ALA A 171 6.50 48.23 8.83
CA ALA A 171 5.05 48.32 8.63
C ALA A 171 4.57 47.43 7.48
N GLU A 172 5.28 47.42 6.34
CA GLU A 172 4.95 46.53 5.22
C GLU A 172 5.15 45.06 5.58
N ALA A 173 6.23 44.71 6.26
CA ALA A 173 6.50 43.34 6.70
C ALA A 173 5.38 42.81 7.62
N LEU A 174 4.96 43.59 8.61
CA LEU A 174 3.86 43.22 9.51
C LEU A 174 2.54 43.04 8.77
N LYS A 175 2.28 43.88 7.76
CA LYS A 175 1.08 43.76 6.91
C LYS A 175 1.10 42.49 6.05
N VAL A 176 2.23 42.22 5.37
CA VAL A 176 2.40 41.03 4.53
C VAL A 176 2.30 39.76 5.36
N TYR A 177 3.04 39.68 6.47
CA TYR A 177 3.02 38.50 7.33
C TYR A 177 1.69 38.35 8.07
N GLY A 178 1.00 39.44 8.43
CA GLY A 178 -0.36 39.37 8.97
C GLY A 178 -1.34 38.72 8.00
N ALA A 179 -1.26 39.05 6.70
CA ALA A 179 -2.08 38.41 5.66
C ALA A 179 -1.72 36.94 5.45
N HIS A 180 -0.43 36.60 5.49
CA HIS A 180 0.03 35.22 5.43
C HIS A 180 -0.44 34.40 6.63
N LEU A 181 -0.36 34.96 7.85
CA LEU A 181 -0.81 34.31 9.07
C LEU A 181 -2.31 33.99 8.99
N GLN A 182 -3.13 34.94 8.57
CA GLN A 182 -4.57 34.72 8.39
C GLN A 182 -4.84 33.59 7.39
N THR A 183 -4.09 33.54 6.29
CA THR A 183 -4.21 32.48 5.28
C THR A 183 -3.83 31.11 5.85
N ALA A 184 -2.74 31.04 6.61
CA ALA A 184 -2.28 29.81 7.25
C ALA A 184 -3.28 29.32 8.32
N GLN A 185 -3.80 30.21 9.16
CA GLN A 185 -4.83 29.89 10.16
C GLN A 185 -6.09 29.33 9.51
N GLN A 186 -6.58 29.96 8.44
CA GLN A 186 -7.77 29.48 7.73
C GLN A 186 -7.54 28.08 7.12
N ARG A 187 -6.36 27.84 6.54
CA ARG A 187 -6.01 26.52 6.01
C ARG A 187 -6.00 25.46 7.12
N GLU A 188 -5.34 25.73 8.23
CA GLU A 188 -5.23 24.80 9.35
C GLU A 188 -6.59 24.52 10.01
N GLU A 189 -7.44 25.53 10.14
CA GLU A 189 -8.82 25.38 10.61
C GLU A 189 -9.63 24.51 9.65
N ASN A 190 -9.59 24.80 8.34
CA ASN A 190 -10.27 24.01 7.32
C ASN A 190 -9.81 22.54 7.34
N GLU A 191 -8.52 22.29 7.54
CA GLU A 191 -7.97 20.93 7.65
C GLU A 191 -8.47 20.21 8.91
N ARG A 192 -8.55 20.92 10.05
CA ARG A 192 -9.10 20.38 11.31
C ARG A 192 -10.60 20.07 11.18
N GLU A 193 -11.37 20.97 10.60
CA GLU A 193 -12.81 20.75 10.34
C GLU A 193 -13.03 19.59 9.39
N LEU A 194 -12.24 19.51 8.31
CA LEU A 194 -12.32 18.40 7.36
C LEU A 194 -11.96 17.06 7.99
N ALA A 195 -10.96 17.03 8.88
CA ALA A 195 -10.61 15.83 9.65
C ALA A 195 -11.73 15.42 10.61
N ALA A 196 -12.34 16.38 11.32
CA ALA A 196 -13.46 16.13 12.22
C ALA A 196 -14.68 15.58 11.46
N LEU A 197 -15.03 16.17 10.31
CA LEU A 197 -16.12 15.69 9.45
C LEU A 197 -15.88 14.27 8.93
N ARG A 198 -14.63 13.94 8.55
CA ARG A 198 -14.26 12.58 8.13
C ARG A 198 -14.39 11.58 9.28
N ALA A 199 -13.92 11.94 10.48
CA ALA A 199 -14.04 11.10 11.67
C ALA A 199 -15.51 10.88 12.07
N GLU A 200 -16.34 11.93 12.05
CA GLU A 200 -17.78 11.82 12.32
C GLU A 200 -18.46 10.92 11.28
N LYS A 201 -18.14 11.07 10.00
CA LYS A 201 -18.69 10.24 8.94
C LYS A 201 -18.30 8.77 9.12
N GLU A 202 -17.03 8.48 9.42
CA GLU A 202 -16.54 7.12 9.67
C GLU A 202 -17.23 6.49 10.90
N GLU A 203 -17.43 7.27 11.96
CA GLU A 203 -18.17 6.85 13.14
C GLU A 203 -19.62 6.51 12.81
N ARG A 204 -20.33 7.37 12.07
CA ARG A 204 -21.71 7.12 11.62
C ARG A 204 -21.79 5.87 10.75
N GLU A 205 -20.89 5.72 9.78
CA GLU A 205 -20.83 4.52 8.93
C GLU A 205 -20.56 3.25 9.76
N ARG A 206 -19.73 3.33 10.81
CA ARG A 206 -19.51 2.21 11.73
C ARG A 206 -20.77 1.87 12.52
N GLN A 207 -21.47 2.88 13.05
CA GLN A 207 -22.72 2.69 13.80
C GLN A 207 -23.84 2.13 12.91
N ASP A 208 -23.95 2.60 11.66
CA ASP A 208 -24.91 2.11 10.68
C ASP A 208 -24.61 0.66 10.29
N ARG A 209 -23.33 0.30 10.08
CA ARG A 209 -22.91 -1.09 9.87
C ARG A 209 -23.27 -1.97 11.05
N GLU A 210 -22.96 -1.54 12.28
CA GLU A 210 -23.27 -2.29 13.49
C GLU A 210 -24.79 -2.46 13.68
N ARG A 211 -25.59 -1.43 13.41
CA ARG A 211 -27.06 -1.51 13.45
C ARG A 211 -27.58 -2.45 12.37
N ALA A 212 -27.07 -2.37 11.15
CA ALA A 212 -27.46 -3.27 10.06
C ALA A 212 -27.10 -4.74 10.37
N GLU A 213 -25.92 -4.99 10.95
CA GLU A 213 -25.51 -6.32 11.41
C GLU A 213 -26.41 -6.85 12.52
N LYS A 214 -26.74 -6.01 13.52
CA LYS A 214 -27.68 -6.37 14.59
C LYS A 214 -29.09 -6.65 14.05
N GLU A 215 -29.58 -5.84 13.12
CA GLU A 215 -30.88 -6.04 12.48
C GLU A 215 -30.90 -7.31 11.63
N ALA A 216 -29.84 -7.57 10.85
CA ALA A 216 -29.70 -8.79 10.06
C ALA A 216 -29.62 -10.04 10.96
N ALA A 217 -28.88 -9.98 12.07
CA ALA A 217 -28.80 -11.06 13.05
C ALA A 217 -30.16 -11.32 13.71
N ALA A 218 -30.91 -10.27 14.09
CA ALA A 218 -32.24 -10.39 14.66
C ALA A 218 -33.24 -11.02 13.66
N LYS A 219 -33.22 -10.56 12.40
CA LYS A 219 -34.05 -11.15 11.32
C LYS A 219 -33.71 -12.61 11.08
N ALA A 220 -32.42 -12.97 11.05
CA ALA A 220 -31.99 -14.35 10.87
C ALA A 220 -32.41 -15.24 12.05
N GLU A 221 -32.41 -14.73 13.29
CA GLU A 221 -32.89 -15.46 14.46
C GLU A 221 -34.42 -15.66 14.42
N GLU A 222 -35.18 -14.61 14.08
CA GLU A 222 -36.64 -14.69 13.87
C GLU A 222 -36.98 -15.71 12.77
N GLU A 223 -36.28 -15.67 11.63
CA GLU A 223 -36.50 -16.62 10.54
C GLU A 223 -36.16 -18.05 10.96
N ARG A 224 -35.08 -18.26 11.74
CA ARG A 224 -34.74 -19.58 12.27
C ARG A 224 -35.84 -20.09 13.21
N LYS A 225 -36.35 -19.25 14.11
CA LYS A 225 -37.45 -19.61 15.02
C LYS A 225 -38.73 -19.93 14.25
N ALA A 226 -39.05 -19.15 13.21
CA ALA A 226 -40.19 -19.41 12.34
C ALA A 226 -40.07 -20.76 11.61
N ARG A 227 -38.90 -21.04 11.02
CA ARG A 227 -38.61 -22.34 10.36
C ARG A 227 -38.67 -23.51 11.35
N GLU A 228 -38.13 -23.37 12.55
CA GLU A 228 -38.22 -24.40 13.60
C GLU A 228 -39.67 -24.64 14.03
N ALA A 229 -40.47 -23.58 14.17
CA ALA A 229 -41.90 -23.69 14.50
C ALA A 229 -42.70 -24.33 13.37
N GLU A 230 -42.44 -23.97 12.11
CA GLU A 230 -43.06 -24.55 10.92
C GLU A 230 -42.68 -26.04 10.77
N GLU A 231 -41.42 -26.39 10.96
CA GLU A 231 -40.96 -27.78 10.93
C GLU A 231 -41.62 -28.60 12.05
N LYS A 232 -41.72 -28.03 13.26
CA LYS A 232 -42.42 -28.70 14.37
C LYS A 232 -43.91 -28.89 14.05
N ALA A 233 -44.59 -27.87 13.53
CA ALA A 233 -45.99 -27.96 13.13
C ALA A 233 -46.20 -29.01 12.02
N ARG A 234 -45.29 -29.06 11.03
CA ARG A 234 -45.31 -30.07 9.97
C ARG A 234 -45.13 -31.47 10.53
N ARG A 235 -44.17 -31.68 11.44
CA ARG A 235 -43.97 -32.98 12.11
C ARG A 235 -45.19 -33.39 12.94
N GLU A 236 -45.83 -32.47 13.66
CA GLU A 236 -47.06 -32.75 14.40
C GLU A 236 -48.22 -33.10 13.47
N GLN A 237 -48.35 -32.42 12.33
CA GLN A 237 -49.38 -32.71 11.33
C GLN A 237 -49.12 -34.05 10.63
N GLU A 238 -47.89 -34.32 10.19
CA GLU A 238 -47.48 -35.62 9.64
C GLU A 238 -47.75 -36.76 10.63
N ALA A 239 -47.48 -36.55 11.92
CA ALA A 239 -47.78 -37.54 12.96
C ALA A 239 -49.29 -37.77 13.15
N LYS A 240 -50.12 -36.70 13.14
CA LYS A 240 -51.58 -36.82 13.20
C LYS A 240 -52.14 -37.52 11.97
N GLU A 241 -51.68 -37.17 10.77
CA GLU A 241 -52.09 -37.83 9.53
C GLU A 241 -51.66 -39.31 9.50
N ALA A 242 -50.47 -39.63 10.02
CA ALA A 242 -50.02 -41.01 10.14
C ALA A 242 -50.88 -41.79 11.14
N GLN A 243 -51.25 -41.19 12.28
CA GLN A 243 -52.19 -41.81 13.23
C GLN A 243 -53.58 -42.00 12.63
N GLU A 244 -54.11 -41.02 11.90
CA GLU A 244 -55.42 -41.12 11.24
C GLU A 244 -55.41 -42.17 10.13
N ARG A 245 -54.34 -42.24 9.32
CA ARG A 245 -54.16 -43.31 8.33
C ARG A 245 -54.06 -44.68 8.99
N ALA A 246 -53.28 -44.81 10.06
CA ALA A 246 -53.18 -46.06 10.81
C ALA A 246 -54.52 -46.48 11.43
N ALA A 247 -55.32 -45.52 11.94
CA ALA A 247 -56.66 -45.77 12.47
C ALA A 247 -57.63 -46.22 11.36
N LYS A 248 -57.65 -45.52 10.22
CA LYS A 248 -58.47 -45.89 9.05
C LYS A 248 -58.06 -47.24 8.48
N GLU A 249 -56.78 -47.55 8.39
CA GLU A 249 -56.29 -48.86 7.97
C GLU A 249 -56.66 -49.96 8.97
N ALA A 250 -56.59 -49.70 10.28
CA ALA A 250 -57.02 -50.64 11.31
C ALA A 250 -58.54 -50.89 11.26
N GLU A 251 -59.34 -49.84 11.07
CA GLU A 251 -60.79 -49.93 10.91
C GLU A 251 -61.16 -50.68 9.63
N ALA A 252 -60.52 -50.37 8.49
CA ALA A 252 -60.72 -51.09 7.24
C ALA A 252 -60.33 -52.57 7.35
N ARG A 253 -59.23 -52.90 8.05
CA ARG A 253 -58.86 -54.30 8.32
C ARG A 253 -59.87 -54.99 9.23
N ALA A 254 -60.37 -54.32 10.27
CA ALA A 254 -61.39 -54.87 11.15
C ALA A 254 -62.73 -55.09 10.43
N GLU A 255 -63.09 -54.20 9.51
CA GLU A 255 -64.28 -54.33 8.66
C GLU A 255 -64.11 -55.46 7.63
N GLN A 256 -62.96 -55.54 6.96
CA GLN A 256 -62.64 -56.67 6.08
C GLN A 256 -62.68 -58.01 6.85
N GLN A 257 -62.14 -58.07 8.06
CA GLN A 257 -62.21 -59.28 8.89
C GLN A 257 -63.65 -59.64 9.27
N ARG A 258 -64.51 -58.67 9.57
CA ARG A 258 -65.94 -58.89 9.82
C ARG A 258 -66.65 -59.40 8.58
N GLN A 259 -66.44 -58.77 7.43
CA GLN A 259 -67.02 -59.19 6.15
C GLN A 259 -66.53 -60.58 5.73
N GLU A 260 -65.24 -60.89 5.91
CA GLU A 260 -64.71 -62.23 5.65
C GLU A 260 -65.26 -63.28 6.64
N ALA A 261 -65.46 -62.93 7.91
CA ALA A 261 -66.07 -63.82 8.89
C ALA A 261 -67.55 -64.07 8.57
N GLU A 262 -68.29 -63.03 8.19
CA GLU A 262 -69.70 -63.12 7.79
C GLU A 262 -69.84 -63.89 6.47
N ALA A 263 -68.96 -63.65 5.48
CA ALA A 263 -68.93 -64.41 4.24
C ALA A 263 -68.54 -65.88 4.47
N ARG A 264 -67.62 -66.17 5.40
CA ARG A 264 -67.30 -67.55 5.81
C ARG A 264 -68.50 -68.22 6.46
N HIS A 265 -69.16 -67.55 7.41
CA HIS A 265 -70.35 -68.06 8.07
C HIS A 265 -71.51 -68.28 7.07
N ALA A 266 -71.70 -67.37 6.11
CA ALA A 266 -72.70 -67.52 5.05
C ALA A 266 -72.39 -68.71 4.13
N ARG A 267 -71.13 -68.91 3.74
CA ARG A 267 -70.69 -70.07 2.95
C ARG A 267 -70.86 -71.37 3.72
N GLU A 268 -70.56 -71.40 5.01
CA GLU A 268 -70.77 -72.57 5.87
C GLU A 268 -72.27 -72.92 6.00
N LEU A 269 -73.14 -71.92 6.14
CA LEU A 269 -74.60 -72.12 6.12
C LEU A 269 -75.11 -72.61 4.77
N GLU A 270 -74.59 -72.07 3.67
CA GLU A 270 -74.96 -72.49 2.31
C GLU A 270 -74.46 -73.90 2.01
N GLU A 271 -73.24 -74.25 2.42
CA GLU A 271 -72.72 -75.62 2.31
C GLU A 271 -73.48 -76.60 3.22
N ALA A 272 -73.88 -76.19 4.42
CA ALA A 272 -74.70 -77.01 5.31
C ALA A 272 -76.08 -77.27 4.68
N LYS A 273 -76.73 -76.24 4.12
CA LYS A 273 -77.99 -76.38 3.36
C LYS A 273 -77.81 -77.25 2.13
N ARG A 274 -76.75 -77.05 1.34
CA ARG A 274 -76.49 -77.88 0.16
C ARG A 274 -76.27 -79.34 0.54
N ARG A 275 -75.57 -79.63 1.65
CA ARG A 275 -75.42 -81.00 2.17
C ARG A 275 -76.74 -81.58 2.65
N GLU A 276 -77.60 -80.79 3.28
CA GLU A 276 -78.94 -81.21 3.70
C GLU A 276 -79.84 -81.50 2.48
N ASP A 277 -79.83 -80.63 1.48
CA ASP A 277 -80.57 -80.80 0.22
C ASP A 277 -80.04 -82.00 -0.59
N GLU A 278 -78.73 -82.17 -0.70
CA GLU A 278 -78.12 -83.34 -1.34
C GLU A 278 -78.44 -84.65 -0.58
N ALA A 279 -78.45 -84.63 0.76
CA ALA A 279 -78.84 -85.78 1.57
C ALA A 279 -80.34 -86.10 1.40
N ALA A 280 -81.20 -85.09 1.38
CA ALA A 280 -82.63 -85.25 1.14
C ALA A 280 -82.92 -85.74 -0.29
N GLN A 281 -82.14 -85.31 -1.28
CA GLN A 281 -82.28 -85.77 -2.66
C GLN A 281 -81.82 -87.22 -2.82
N ARG A 282 -80.70 -87.60 -2.21
CA ARG A 282 -80.24 -89.01 -2.19
C ARG A 282 -81.25 -89.94 -1.52
N GLU A 283 -81.91 -89.50 -0.46
CA GLU A 283 -82.95 -90.30 0.20
C GLU A 283 -84.21 -90.42 -0.69
N ARG A 284 -84.63 -89.35 -1.37
CA ARG A 284 -85.72 -89.39 -2.35
C ARG A 284 -85.41 -90.31 -3.53
N ASP A 285 -84.19 -90.26 -4.06
CA ASP A 285 -83.77 -91.10 -5.18
C ASP A 285 -83.71 -92.58 -4.78
N ARG A 286 -83.25 -92.89 -3.56
CA ARG A 286 -83.27 -94.27 -3.02
C ARG A 286 -84.70 -94.81 -2.89
N ILE A 287 -85.63 -94.02 -2.35
CA ILE A 287 -87.05 -94.40 -2.21
C ILE A 287 -87.70 -94.60 -3.60
N ALA A 288 -87.40 -93.73 -4.57
CA ALA A 288 -87.92 -93.85 -5.92
C ALA A 288 -87.39 -95.09 -6.66
N GLN A 289 -86.14 -95.47 -6.41
CA GLN A 289 -85.54 -96.67 -7.01
C GLN A 289 -86.09 -97.96 -6.40
N GLU A 290 -86.27 -98.01 -5.08
CA GLU A 290 -86.93 -99.14 -4.38
C GLU A 290 -88.39 -99.33 -4.82
N GLN A 291 -89.13 -98.25 -5.12
CA GLN A 291 -90.50 -98.38 -5.62
C GLN A 291 -90.56 -98.89 -7.06
N ARG A 292 -89.68 -98.42 -7.96
CA ARG A 292 -89.64 -98.89 -9.35
C ARG A 292 -89.30 -100.38 -9.44
N GLU A 293 -88.34 -100.85 -8.64
CA GLU A 293 -87.96 -102.27 -8.63
C GLU A 293 -89.09 -103.18 -8.09
N LYS A 294 -89.92 -102.69 -7.15
CA LYS A 294 -91.11 -103.41 -6.67
C LYS A 294 -92.24 -103.47 -7.71
N GLU A 295 -92.55 -102.35 -8.36
CA GLU A 295 -93.61 -102.28 -9.36
C GLU A 295 -93.29 -103.14 -10.60
N GLU A 296 -92.02 -103.19 -11.02
CA GLU A 296 -91.59 -103.99 -12.16
C GLU A 296 -91.61 -105.51 -11.86
N ALA A 297 -91.29 -105.91 -10.62
CA ALA A 297 -91.39 -107.31 -10.18
C ALA A 297 -92.84 -107.79 -10.03
N GLU A 298 -93.75 -106.94 -9.55
CA GLU A 298 -95.18 -107.27 -9.41
C GLU A 298 -95.88 -107.38 -10.78
N ALA A 299 -95.54 -106.50 -11.73
CA ALA A 299 -96.07 -106.55 -13.09
C ALA A 299 -95.65 -107.83 -13.86
N ALA A 300 -94.40 -108.30 -13.66
CA ALA A 300 -93.91 -109.52 -14.29
C ALA A 300 -94.60 -110.79 -13.73
N ALA A 301 -94.92 -110.82 -12.44
CA ALA A 301 -95.59 -111.96 -11.80
C ALA A 301 -97.06 -112.10 -12.23
N LEU A 302 -97.75 -110.99 -12.48
CA LEU A 302 -99.16 -110.99 -12.88
C LEU A 302 -99.35 -111.50 -14.33
N ALA A 303 -98.47 -111.10 -15.24
CA ALA A 303 -98.53 -111.50 -16.65
C ALA A 303 -98.31 -113.01 -16.87
N ASP A 304 -97.48 -113.66 -16.05
CA ASP A 304 -97.24 -115.11 -16.14
C ASP A 304 -98.44 -115.93 -15.60
N ALA A 305 -99.11 -115.43 -14.56
CA ALA A 305 -100.30 -116.08 -13.99
C ALA A 305 -101.50 -116.09 -14.96
N GLU A 306 -101.74 -114.99 -15.67
CA GLU A 306 -102.84 -114.87 -16.64
C GLU A 306 -102.65 -115.78 -17.86
N ASN A 307 -101.41 -115.93 -18.34
CA ASN A 307 -101.12 -116.78 -19.50
C ASN A 307 -101.36 -118.26 -19.19
N ARG A 308 -101.01 -118.74 -17.98
CA ARG A 308 -101.27 -120.14 -17.56
C ARG A 308 -102.76 -120.44 -17.45
N GLN A 309 -103.56 -119.51 -16.91
CA GLN A 309 -105.01 -119.70 -16.81
C GLN A 309 -105.67 -119.76 -18.20
N ARG A 310 -105.28 -118.87 -19.10
CA ARG A 310 -105.81 -118.82 -20.46
C ARG A 310 -105.58 -120.13 -21.22
N VAL A 311 -104.36 -120.66 -21.20
CA VAL A 311 -104.02 -121.93 -21.87
C VAL A 311 -104.82 -123.10 -21.27
N LYS A 312 -104.97 -123.15 -19.94
CA LYS A 312 -105.73 -124.21 -19.26
C LYS A 312 -107.22 -124.19 -19.65
N ALA A 313 -107.85 -123.01 -19.69
CA ALA A 313 -109.26 -122.87 -20.04
C ALA A 313 -109.55 -123.32 -21.49
N THR A 314 -108.63 -123.03 -22.41
CA THR A 314 -108.76 -123.44 -23.82
C THR A 314 -108.70 -124.97 -23.98
N ILE A 315 -107.79 -125.65 -23.26
CA ILE A 315 -107.68 -127.13 -23.30
C ILE A 315 -108.95 -127.79 -22.74
N VAL A 316 -109.44 -127.31 -21.58
CA VAL A 316 -110.63 -127.88 -20.91
C VAL A 316 -111.88 -127.74 -21.79
N THR A 317 -112.05 -126.60 -22.45
CA THR A 317 -113.21 -126.34 -23.31
C THR A 317 -113.23 -127.25 -24.53
N ALA A 318 -112.07 -127.53 -25.13
CA ALA A 318 -111.97 -128.43 -26.28
C ALA A 318 -112.28 -129.88 -25.89
N LEU A 319 -111.77 -130.35 -24.74
CA LEU A 319 -112.06 -131.69 -24.24
C LEU A 319 -113.56 -131.91 -23.93
N GLY A 320 -114.27 -130.86 -23.52
CA GLY A 320 -115.70 -130.93 -23.20
C GLY A 320 -116.63 -131.20 -24.40
N LYS A 321 -116.15 -130.97 -25.64
CA LYS A 321 -116.92 -131.08 -26.89
C LYS A 321 -116.75 -132.41 -27.64
N VAL A 322 -115.93 -133.32 -27.13
CA VAL A 322 -115.68 -134.63 -27.76
C VAL A 322 -116.83 -135.60 -27.44
N GLU A 323 -117.46 -136.17 -28.47
CA GLU A 323 -118.45 -137.26 -28.37
C GLU A 323 -118.14 -138.41 -29.34
N PRO A 324 -118.31 -139.69 -28.95
CA PRO A 324 -118.81 -140.17 -27.66
C PRO A 324 -117.77 -140.00 -26.53
N ARG A 325 -118.23 -139.66 -25.32
CA ARG A 325 -117.41 -139.41 -24.12
C ARG A 325 -116.82 -140.70 -23.53
N SER A 326 -115.91 -141.33 -24.27
CA SER A 326 -115.12 -142.48 -23.85
C SER A 326 -113.62 -142.16 -23.95
N VAL A 327 -112.78 -142.88 -23.20
CA VAL A 327 -111.31 -142.67 -23.20
C VAL A 327 -110.72 -142.82 -24.60
N ALA A 328 -111.21 -143.79 -25.38
CA ALA A 328 -110.77 -143.99 -26.77
C ALA A 328 -111.09 -142.78 -27.67
N GLY A 329 -112.29 -142.20 -27.54
CA GLY A 329 -112.68 -141.01 -28.32
C GLY A 329 -111.88 -139.75 -27.98
N MET A 330 -111.49 -139.58 -26.71
CA MET A 330 -110.61 -138.47 -26.31
C MET A 330 -109.19 -138.62 -26.86
N VAL A 331 -108.66 -139.85 -26.90
CA VAL A 331 -107.34 -140.14 -27.49
C VAL A 331 -107.37 -139.94 -29.00
N GLU A 332 -108.43 -140.38 -29.70
CA GLU A 332 -108.60 -140.09 -31.12
C GLU A 332 -108.69 -138.59 -31.41
N ALA A 333 -109.45 -137.82 -30.63
CA ALA A 333 -109.51 -136.36 -30.79
C ALA A 333 -108.15 -135.67 -30.54
N MET A 334 -107.34 -136.19 -29.60
CA MET A 334 -105.97 -135.72 -29.39
C MET A 334 -105.02 -136.10 -30.54
N MET A 335 -105.15 -137.31 -31.11
CA MET A 335 -104.36 -137.75 -32.27
C MET A 335 -104.77 -137.06 -33.58
N ALA A 336 -106.06 -136.77 -33.76
CA ALA A 336 -106.61 -136.01 -34.89
C ALA A 336 -106.31 -134.51 -34.80
N GLY A 337 -105.82 -134.03 -33.64
CA GLY A 337 -105.40 -132.64 -33.44
C GLY A 337 -106.53 -131.67 -33.07
N GLU A 338 -107.66 -132.18 -32.60
CA GLU A 338 -108.86 -131.38 -32.28
C GLU A 338 -108.81 -130.75 -30.88
N ILE A 339 -107.80 -131.07 -30.06
CA ILE A 339 -107.54 -130.45 -28.75
C ILE A 339 -106.39 -129.44 -28.86
N PRO A 340 -106.66 -128.12 -28.81
CA PRO A 340 -105.64 -127.08 -28.90
C PRO A 340 -104.64 -127.15 -27.74
N HIS A 341 -103.40 -126.74 -27.99
CA HIS A 341 -102.29 -126.77 -27.01
C HIS A 341 -101.86 -128.17 -26.53
N VAL A 342 -102.31 -129.23 -27.20
CA VAL A 342 -101.83 -130.61 -27.02
C VAL A 342 -101.28 -131.12 -28.37
N LYS A 343 -100.12 -131.78 -28.37
CA LYS A 343 -99.53 -132.44 -29.53
C LYS A 343 -99.20 -133.89 -29.16
N VAL A 344 -99.66 -134.85 -29.94
CA VAL A 344 -99.34 -136.28 -29.77
C VAL A 344 -98.30 -136.66 -30.81
N TYR A 345 -97.25 -137.35 -30.37
CA TYR A 345 -96.19 -137.89 -31.21
C TYR A 345 -96.36 -139.41 -31.24
N LEU A 346 -96.35 -140.01 -32.44
CA LEU A 346 -96.43 -141.45 -32.64
C LEU A 346 -95.03 -141.97 -32.97
N ASP A 347 -94.41 -142.65 -32.02
CA ASP A 347 -93.15 -143.36 -32.22
C ASP A 347 -93.45 -144.73 -32.85
N GLY A 348 -92.74 -145.05 -33.93
CA GLY A 348 -92.72 -146.38 -34.55
C GLY A 348 -91.80 -147.35 -33.83
#